data_AF-A0A2V7JSV7-F1
#
_entry.id   AF-A0A2V7JSV7-F1
#
_cell.length_a   1.000
_cell.length_b   1.000
_cell.length_c   1.000
_cell.angle_alpha   90.00
_cell.angle_beta   90.00
_cell.angle_gamma   90.00
#
_symmetry.space_group_name_H-M   'P 1'
#
loop_
_entity.id
_entity.type
_entity.pdbx_description
1 polymer ?
#
loop_
_entity_poly.entity_id
_entity_poly.type
_entity_poly.pdbx_seq_one_letter_code
_entity_poly.pdbx_strand_id
1 'polypeptide(L)' 'MLHDAEACAGAMAHILLPSKSLARDATNPAKFPETAVPLLVERLTALGAEPRRLIAKLAGGASMFAQL' A
#
# COMPACT_ATOMS: atom_id res chain seq x y z
N MET A 1 5.31 0.94 -1.87
CA MET A 1 5.33 1.96 -2.95
C MET A 1 5.09 1.25 -4.27
N LEU A 2 4.28 1.85 -5.14
CA LEU A 2 4.05 1.40 -6.52
C LEU A 2 4.41 2.55 -7.47
N HIS A 3 4.99 2.24 -8.62
CA HIS A 3 5.43 3.24 -9.60
C HIS A 3 5.27 2.72 -11.03
N ASP A 4 4.77 3.58 -11.91
CA ASP A 4 4.82 3.44 -13.37
C ASP A 4 5.68 4.58 -13.94
N ALA A 5 6.77 4.24 -14.61
CA ALA A 5 7.70 5.21 -15.19
C ALA A 5 7.17 5.85 -16.48
N GLU A 6 6.39 5.13 -17.28
CA GLU A 6 5.81 5.65 -18.53
C GLU A 6 4.70 6.65 -18.24
N ALA A 7 3.86 6.36 -17.23
CA ALA A 7 2.82 7.27 -16.77
C ALA A 7 3.34 8.38 -15.84
N CYS A 8 4.64 8.38 -15.51
CA CYS A 8 5.24 9.28 -14.51
C CYS A 8 4.45 9.33 -13.19
N ALA A 9 3.87 8.19 -12.79
CA ALA A 9 2.94 8.09 -11.67
C ALA A 9 3.53 7.21 -10.56
N GLY A 10 3.34 7.64 -9.31
CA GLY A 10 3.83 6.92 -8.15
C GLY A 10 2.90 7.08 -6.96
N ALA A 11 2.79 6.04 -6.13
CA ALA A 11 1.95 6.07 -4.94
C ALA A 11 2.59 5.26 -3.80
N MET A 12 2.31 5.68 -2.56
CA MET A 12 2.80 5.05 -1.34
C MET A 12 1.65 4.90 -0.35
N ALA A 13 1.53 3.71 0.23
CA ALA A 13 0.75 3.51 1.44
C ALA A 13 1.69 3.15 2.59
N HIS A 14 1.42 3.71 3.76
CA HIS A 14 2.08 3.36 5.00
C HIS A 14 1.18 2.37 5.76
N ILE A 15 1.49 1.08 5.65
CA ILE A 15 0.72 0.01 6.28
C ILE A 15 1.00 -0.02 7.77
N LEU A 16 -0.05 0.11 8.59
CA LEU A 16 0.07 0.19 10.05
C LEU A 16 -0.23 -1.15 10.73
N LEU A 17 -1.13 -1.95 10.17
CA LEU A 17 -1.59 -3.19 10.76
C LEU A 17 -1.60 -4.31 9.70
N PRO A 18 -1.28 -5.56 10.06
CA PRO A 18 -1.22 -6.65 9.10
C PRO A 18 -2.62 -7.13 8.67
N SER A 19 -3.67 -6.87 9.46
CA SER A 19 -5.06 -7.20 9.12
C SER A 19 -6.06 -6.31 9.87
N LYS A 20 -7.27 -6.19 9.32
CA LYS A 20 -8.41 -5.48 9.94
C LYS A 20 -8.83 -6.08 11.29
N SER A 21 -8.62 -7.37 11.50
CA SER A 21 -9.00 -8.06 12.76
C SER A 21 -8.27 -7.49 13.99
N LEU A 22 -7.13 -6.83 13.81
CA LEU A 22 -6.33 -6.21 14.86
C LEU A 22 -6.68 -4.74 15.09
N ALA A 23 -7.61 -4.18 14.32
CA ALA A 23 -7.96 -2.78 14.40
C ALA A 23 -9.09 -2.54 15.40
N ARG A 24 -8.88 -1.55 16.29
CA ARG A 24 -9.99 -0.96 17.06
C ARG A 24 -10.90 -0.10 16.18
N ASP A 25 -10.33 0.49 15.14
CA ASP A 25 -11.00 1.31 14.13
C ASP A 25 -10.47 0.96 12.74
N ALA A 26 -11.39 0.45 11.91
CA ALA A 26 -11.16 0.00 10.54
C ALA A 26 -11.74 0.95 9.48
N THR A 27 -12.16 2.16 9.86
CA THR A 27 -12.71 3.17 8.93
C THR A 27 -11.73 3.61 7.85
N ASN A 28 -10.43 3.60 8.14
CA ASN A 28 -9.39 3.91 7.15
C ASN A 28 -8.84 2.62 6.50
N PRO A 29 -9.23 2.30 5.26
CA PRO A 29 -8.77 1.12 4.55
C PRO A 29 -7.29 1.18 4.14
N ALA A 30 -6.65 2.36 4.12
CA ALA A 30 -5.23 2.48 3.76
C ALA A 30 -4.28 1.95 4.84
N LYS A 31 -4.80 1.60 6.04
CA LYS A 31 -4.01 1.06 7.15
C LYS A 31 -3.61 -0.40 6.97
N PHE A 32 -4.31 -1.15 6.11
CA PHE A 32 -4.21 -2.60 5.98
C PHE A 32 -3.70 -2.99 4.59
N PRO A 33 -2.85 -4.02 4.47
CA PRO A 33 -2.28 -4.39 3.18
C PRO A 33 -3.35 -4.89 2.19
N GLU A 34 -4.34 -5.64 2.68
CA GLU A 34 -5.46 -6.20 1.91
C GLU A 34 -6.30 -5.14 1.17
N THR A 35 -6.36 -3.92 1.68
CA THR A 35 -7.14 -2.82 1.08
C THR A 35 -6.26 -1.73 0.51
N ALA A 36 -5.11 -1.44 1.11
CA ALA A 36 -4.21 -0.40 0.65
C ALA A 36 -3.59 -0.74 -0.72
N VAL A 37 -3.21 -2.00 -0.97
CA VAL A 37 -2.59 -2.38 -2.25
C VAL A 37 -3.58 -2.23 -3.43
N PRO A 38 -4.82 -2.78 -3.36
CA PRO A 38 -5.82 -2.53 -4.39
C PRO A 38 -6.13 -1.04 -4.60
N LEU A 39 -6.24 -0.26 -3.51
CA LEU A 39 -6.48 1.18 -3.59
C LEU A 39 -5.35 1.93 -4.30
N LEU A 40 -4.08 1.57 -4.03
CA LEU A 40 -2.94 2.17 -4.74
C LEU A 40 -2.98 1.86 -6.23
N VAL A 41 -3.30 0.62 -6.61
CA VAL A 41 -3.42 0.22 -8.01
C VAL A 41 -4.55 0.99 -8.69
N GLU A 42 -5.74 1.04 -8.08
CA GLU A 42 -6.89 1.79 -8.61
C GLU A 42 -6.54 3.26 -8.83
N ARG A 43 -5.91 3.90 -7.84
CA ARG A 43 -5.52 5.31 -7.92
C ARG A 43 -4.45 5.56 -8.97
N LEU A 44 -3.48 4.66 -9.12
CA LEU A 44 -2.47 4.77 -10.17
C LEU A 44 -3.05 4.55 -11.56
N THR A 45 -3.95 3.58 -11.73
CA THR A 45 -4.66 3.36 -12.99
C THR A 45 -5.49 4.58 -13.37
N ALA A 46 -6.16 5.22 -12.41
CA ALA A 46 -6.88 6.48 -12.64
C ALA A 46 -5.96 7.65 -13.05
N LEU A 47 -4.67 7.58 -12.74
CA LEU A 47 -3.63 8.53 -13.18
C LEU A 47 -2.99 8.12 -14.52
N GLY A 48 -3.48 7.06 -15.18
CA GLY A 48 -2.96 6.58 -16.46
C GLY A 48 -1.87 5.52 -16.36
N ALA A 49 -1.59 5.00 -15.17
CA ALA A 49 -0.66 3.87 -15.02
C ALA A 49 -1.26 2.57 -15.57
N GLU A 50 -0.41 1.70 -16.10
CA GLU A 50 -0.80 0.36 -16.54
C GLU A 50 -0.44 -0.67 -15.46
N PRO A 51 -1.42 -1.40 -14.90
CA PRO A 51 -1.17 -2.36 -13.82
C PRO A 51 -0.05 -3.37 -14.11
N ARG A 52 0.07 -3.82 -15.37
CA ARG A 52 1.08 -4.82 -15.76
C ARG A 52 2.51 -4.32 -15.74
N ARG A 53 2.75 -3.00 -15.74
CA ARG A 53 4.10 -2.41 -15.69
C ARG A 53 4.47 -1.82 -14.34
N LEU A 54 3.57 -1.89 -13.36
CA LEU A 54 3.83 -1.35 -12.03
C LEU A 54 5.02 -2.03 -11.38
N ILE A 55 5.97 -1.23 -10.91
CA ILE A 55 7.09 -1.68 -10.08
C ILE A 55 6.75 -1.48 -8.61
N ALA A 56 6.78 -2.57 -7.85
CA ALA A 56 6.57 -2.55 -6.41
C ALA A 56 7.90 -2.43 -5.64
N LYS A 57 7.95 -1.51 -4.69
CA LYS A 57 9.04 -1.39 -3.70
C LYS A 57 8.45 -1.44 -2.30
N LEU A 58 8.97 -2.31 -1.46
CA LEU A 58 8.57 -2.49 -0.07
C LEU A 58 9.74 -2.13 0.85
N ALA A 59 9.46 -1.36 1.88
CA ALA A 59 10.41 -0.98 2.92
C ALA A 59 9.64 -0.89 4.26
N GLY A 60 10.26 -1.33 5.35
CA GLY A 60 9.63 -1.42 6.66
C GLY A 60 9.82 -2.79 7.30
N GLY A 61 8.86 -3.23 8.12
CA GLY A 61 8.92 -4.51 8.82
C GLY A 61 9.91 -4.52 9.99
N ALA A 62 10.35 -3.36 10.45
CA ALA A 62 11.20 -3.26 11.63
C ALA A 62 10.43 -3.77 12.86
N SER A 63 11.04 -4.70 13.60
CA SER A 63 10.57 -5.09 14.92
C SER A 63 11.07 -4.08 15.94
N MET A 64 10.31 -2.99 16.13
CA MET A 64 10.69 -1.91 17.05
C MET A 64 10.48 -2.29 18.52
N PHE A 65 9.77 -3.39 18.81
CA PHE A 65 9.52 -3.87 20.16
C PHE A 65 9.92 -5.35 20.23
N ALA A 66 10.84 -5.69 21.14
CA ALA A 66 11.18 -7.08 21.41
C ALA A 66 9.98 -7.78 22.06
N GLN A 67 9.50 -8.85 21.42
CA GLN A 67 8.46 -9.78 21.90
C GLN A 67 7.25 -9.14 22.61
N LEU A 68 6.15 -8.99 21.86
CA LEU A 68 4.86 -9.49 22.34
C LEU A 68 4.71 -10.94 21.87
#